data_AF-A0A818D9K7-F1
#
_entry.id   AF-A0A818D9K7-F1
#
_cell.length_a   1.000
_cell.length_b   1.000
_cell.length_c   1.000
_cell.angle_alpha   90.00
_cell.angle_beta   90.00
_cell.angle_gamma   90.00
#
_symmetry.space_group_name_H-M   'P 1'
#
loop_
_entity.id
_entity.type
_entity.pdbx_description
1 polymer ?
#
loop_
_entity_poly.entity_id
_entity_poly.type
_entity_poly.pdbx_seq_one_letter_code
_entity_poly.pdbx_strand_id
1 'polypeptide(L)'
;MIAEVRLSWLLLFLLIISAVLKQYEVFHTITWPMIFILTAQVLYINACMKGEECIPVTWDIFYEKWGWMLIYWNLAGVPFVYAFQAYYILVNSLRTQKPNENVSMTLIIILFIVLILAYYIWDSSLSQKIRFPDICMATCWALSCHQWTGVLPYFYPIFFFFMIVHRYTRDMARCQAKYGKDWKTYCERVPYAFIPGLI
;
A
#
# COMPACT_ATOMS: atom_id res chain seq x y z
N MET A 1 6.52 -4.53 16.65
CA MET A 1 5.81 -5.79 16.35
C MET A 1 4.32 -5.72 16.69
N ILE A 2 3.89 -5.66 17.96
CA ILE A 2 2.44 -5.56 18.29
C ILE A 2 1.78 -4.32 17.64
N ALA A 3 2.36 -3.14 17.86
CA ALA A 3 1.82 -1.91 17.27
C ALA A 3 1.79 -1.99 15.73
N GLU A 4 2.91 -2.39 15.13
CA GLU A 4 3.14 -2.42 13.68
C GLU A 4 2.27 -3.40 12.90
N VAL A 5 1.94 -4.57 13.46
CA VAL A 5 1.18 -5.62 12.75
C VAL A 5 -0.24 -5.71 13.28
N ARG A 6 -0.38 -5.95 14.59
CA ARG A 6 -1.67 -6.29 15.18
C ARG A 6 -2.59 -5.10 15.31
N LEU A 7 -2.07 -3.96 15.78
CA LEU A 7 -2.93 -2.82 16.08
C LEU A 7 -3.21 -1.99 14.83
N SER A 8 -2.18 -1.61 14.07
CA SER A 8 -2.30 -0.73 12.90
C SER A 8 -3.22 -1.31 11.82
N TRP A 9 -2.95 -2.53 11.37
CA TRP A 9 -3.65 -3.14 10.24
C TRP A 9 -5.04 -3.62 10.60
N LEU A 10 -5.26 -4.08 11.83
CA LEU A 10 -6.58 -4.45 12.30
C LEU A 10 -7.46 -3.20 12.47
N LEU A 11 -6.92 -2.09 12.98
CA LEU A 11 -7.65 -0.84 13.05
C LEU A 11 -8.02 -0.32 11.65
N LEU A 12 -7.08 -0.37 10.69
CA LEU A 12 -7.34 -0.05 9.29
C LEU A 12 -8.49 -0.89 8.70
N PHE A 13 -8.46 -2.21 8.93
CA PHE A 13 -9.52 -3.12 8.49
C PHE A 13 -10.90 -2.72 9.02
N LEU A 14 -10.98 -2.44 10.33
CA LEU A 14 -12.23 -2.05 10.99
C LEU A 14 -12.75 -0.71 10.45
N LEU A 15 -11.87 0.25 10.21
CA LEU A 15 -12.25 1.56 9.63
C LEU A 15 -12.82 1.42 8.22
N ILE A 16 -12.23 0.56 7.38
CA ILE A 16 -12.70 0.34 6.01
C ILE A 16 -14.05 -0.38 6.02
N ILE A 17 -14.20 -1.44 6.83
CA ILE A 17 -15.49 -2.13 6.99
C ILE A 17 -16.55 -1.15 7.49
N SER A 18 -16.22 -0.29 8.46
CA SER A 18 -17.13 0.73 8.95
C SER A 18 -17.59 1.67 7.82
N ALA A 19 -16.67 2.12 6.96
CA ALA A 19 -17.02 2.95 5.81
C ALA A 19 -17.90 2.24 4.77
N VAL A 20 -17.61 0.96 4.48
CA VAL A 20 -18.41 0.12 3.57
C VAL A 20 -19.81 -0.09 4.11
N LEU A 21 -19.93 -0.46 5.39
CA LEU A 21 -21.22 -0.65 6.07
C LEU A 21 -22.01 0.65 6.11
N LYS A 22 -21.34 1.80 6.33
CA LYS A 22 -22.01 3.09 6.32
C LYS A 22 -22.56 3.45 4.93
N GLN A 23 -21.82 3.12 3.87
CA GLN A 23 -22.30 3.31 2.49
C GLN A 23 -23.52 2.43 2.21
N TYR A 24 -23.49 1.18 2.66
CA TYR A 24 -24.61 0.24 2.51
C TYR A 24 -25.85 0.65 3.32
N GLU A 25 -25.68 1.17 4.53
CA GLU A 25 -26.79 1.65 5.37
C GLU A 25 -27.55 2.80 4.69
N VAL A 26 -26.85 3.75 4.05
CA VAL A 26 -27.46 4.96 3.48
C VAL A 26 -28.04 4.72 2.08
N PHE A 27 -27.34 3.97 1.23
CA PHE A 27 -27.70 3.81 -0.18
C PHE A 27 -28.24 2.43 -0.53
N HIS A 28 -28.27 1.49 0.42
CA HIS A 28 -28.57 0.05 0.21
C HIS A 28 -27.76 -0.61 -0.91
N THR A 29 -26.67 0.03 -1.32
CA THR A 29 -25.80 -0.37 -2.43
C THR A 29 -24.37 0.04 -2.09
N ILE A 30 -23.40 -0.76 -2.54
CA ILE A 30 -21.97 -0.47 -2.37
C ILE A 30 -21.41 -0.12 -3.74
N THR A 31 -20.64 0.97 -3.80
CA THR A 31 -20.04 1.45 -5.04
C THR A 31 -18.87 0.57 -5.49
N TRP A 32 -18.65 0.47 -6.80
CA TRP A 32 -17.51 -0.30 -7.33
C TRP A 32 -16.14 0.18 -6.85
N PRO A 33 -15.84 1.50 -6.76
CA PRO A 33 -14.60 1.98 -6.16
C PRO A 33 -14.43 1.57 -4.69
N MET A 34 -15.52 1.53 -3.92
CA MET A 34 -15.49 1.08 -2.52
C MET A 34 -15.15 -0.41 -2.43
N ILE A 35 -15.74 -1.24 -3.31
CA ILE A 35 -15.41 -2.67 -3.40
C ILE A 35 -13.93 -2.85 -3.76
N PHE A 36 -13.41 -2.06 -4.72
CA PHE A 36 -12.01 -2.11 -5.10
C PHE A 36 -11.07 -1.82 -3.92
N ILE A 37 -11.31 -0.74 -3.18
CA ILE A 37 -10.50 -0.39 -2.00
C ILE A 37 -10.59 -1.46 -0.92
N LEU A 38 -11.78 -2.01 -0.68
CA LEU A 38 -11.97 -3.11 0.26
C LEU A 38 -11.15 -4.34 -0.16
N THR A 39 -11.23 -4.76 -1.42
CA THR A 39 -10.46 -5.91 -1.94
C THR A 39 -8.95 -5.67 -1.82
N ALA A 40 -8.47 -4.51 -2.23
CA ALA A 40 -7.06 -4.12 -2.13
C ALA A 40 -6.52 -4.23 -0.70
N GLN A 41 -7.25 -3.67 0.26
CA GLN A 41 -6.85 -3.65 1.65
C GLN A 41 -6.94 -5.03 2.31
N VAL A 42 -7.96 -5.83 1.97
CA VAL A 42 -8.07 -7.22 2.44
C VAL A 42 -6.90 -8.06 1.94
N LEU A 43 -6.54 -7.96 0.65
CA LEU A 43 -5.39 -8.67 0.10
C LEU A 43 -4.10 -8.29 0.82
N TYR A 44 -3.90 -6.99 1.09
CA TYR A 44 -2.71 -6.51 1.76
C TYR A 44 -2.62 -6.96 3.22
N ILE A 45 -3.71 -6.81 3.98
CA ILE A 45 -3.77 -7.22 5.39
C ILE A 45 -3.57 -8.73 5.52
N ASN A 46 -4.21 -9.51 4.63
CA ASN A 46 -4.01 -10.95 4.59
C ASN A 46 -2.54 -11.32 4.35
N ALA A 47 -1.85 -10.61 3.47
CA ALA A 47 -0.44 -10.83 3.24
C ALA A 47 0.45 -10.44 4.43
N CYS A 48 0.14 -9.33 5.12
CA CYS A 48 0.85 -8.95 6.35
C CYS A 48 0.68 -9.99 7.45
N MET A 49 -0.50 -10.61 7.57
CA MET A 49 -0.76 -11.67 8.55
C MET A 49 -0.10 -13.00 8.16
N LYS A 50 -0.10 -13.34 6.85
CA LYS A 50 0.55 -14.55 6.33
C LYS A 50 2.07 -14.48 6.44
N GLY A 51 2.66 -13.30 6.23
CA GLY A 51 4.10 -13.06 6.25
C GLY A 51 4.61 -12.42 7.53
N GLU A 52 3.92 -12.63 8.66
CA GLU A 52 4.28 -12.02 9.95
C GLU A 52 5.71 -12.41 10.38
N GLU A 53 6.17 -13.60 10.03
CA GLU A 53 7.53 -14.09 10.27
C GLU A 53 8.61 -13.28 9.55
N CYS A 54 8.25 -12.57 8.46
CA CYS A 54 9.15 -11.70 7.72
C CYS A 54 9.24 -10.29 8.34
N ILE A 55 8.39 -9.95 9.30
CA ILE A 55 8.33 -8.60 9.89
C ILE A 55 9.43 -8.40 10.95
N PRO A 56 9.77 -9.38 11.81
CA PRO A 56 10.88 -9.22 12.73
C PRO A 56 12.19 -8.83 12.05
N VAL A 57 12.44 -9.24 10.79
CA VAL A 57 13.66 -8.94 10.01
C VAL A 57 13.67 -7.57 9.35
N THR A 58 12.63 -6.77 9.52
CA THR A 58 12.57 -5.41 8.97
C THR A 58 13.49 -4.46 9.73
N TRP A 59 13.79 -3.34 9.08
CA TRP A 59 14.63 -2.30 9.66
C TRP A 59 14.07 -1.73 10.96
N ASP A 60 12.77 -1.46 10.95
CA ASP A 60 12.05 -0.80 12.04
C ASP A 60 12.10 -1.62 13.34
N ILE A 61 12.20 -2.96 13.22
CA ILE A 61 12.37 -3.87 14.36
C ILE A 61 13.83 -4.04 14.76
N PHE A 62 14.75 -4.27 13.80
CA PHE A 62 16.14 -4.62 14.14
C PHE A 62 17.02 -3.43 14.52
N TYR A 63 16.78 -2.26 13.93
CA TYR A 63 17.74 -1.14 13.98
C TYR A 63 17.16 0.14 14.56
N GLU A 64 15.84 0.35 14.41
CA GLU A 64 15.22 1.58 14.84
C GLU A 64 14.76 1.50 16.30
N LYS A 65 15.06 2.56 17.06
CA LYS A 65 14.65 2.62 18.47
C LYS A 65 13.19 3.01 18.55
N TRP A 66 12.45 2.32 19.41
CA TRP A 66 11.07 2.68 19.69
C TRP A 66 10.99 4.12 20.21
N GLY A 67 10.21 4.95 19.51
CA GLY A 67 10.12 6.38 19.79
C GLY A 67 8.90 6.99 19.13
N TRP A 68 8.72 8.30 19.30
CA TRP A 68 7.51 9.01 18.89
C TRP A 68 7.16 8.80 17.42
N MET A 69 8.14 8.84 16.51
CA MET A 69 7.90 8.66 15.07
C MET A 69 7.28 7.29 14.74
N LEU A 70 7.83 6.20 15.29
CA LEU A 70 7.31 4.85 15.08
C LEU A 70 5.94 4.67 15.77
N ILE A 71 5.74 5.26 16.95
CA ILE A 71 4.45 5.21 17.65
C ILE A 71 3.38 5.92 16.82
N TYR A 72 3.65 7.15 16.38
CA TYR A 72 2.72 7.94 15.58
C TYR A 72 2.37 7.24 14.27
N TRP A 73 3.36 6.75 13.52
CA TRP A 73 3.09 6.10 12.24
C TRP A 73 2.30 4.81 12.38
N ASN A 74 2.58 3.99 13.39
CA ASN A 74 1.83 2.76 13.60
C ASN A 74 0.42 3.03 14.15
N LEU A 75 0.26 3.91 15.13
CA LEU A 75 -1.04 4.11 15.78
C LEU A 75 -1.98 5.06 15.04
N ALA A 76 -1.43 6.06 14.35
CA ALA A 76 -2.21 7.10 13.68
C ALA A 76 -1.98 7.11 12.16
N GLY A 77 -0.72 7.00 11.73
CA GLY A 77 -0.37 7.08 10.32
C GLY A 77 -1.04 6.00 9.47
N VAL A 78 -0.65 4.74 9.65
CA VAL A 78 -1.19 3.60 8.88
C VAL A 78 -2.72 3.53 8.93
N PRO A 79 -3.39 3.47 10.09
CA PRO A 79 -4.83 3.24 10.13
C PRO A 79 -5.65 4.40 9.55
N PHE A 80 -5.30 5.66 9.83
CA PHE A 80 -6.12 6.79 9.38
C PHE A 80 -5.71 7.33 8.02
N VAL A 81 -4.41 7.33 7.70
CA VAL A 81 -3.96 7.80 6.38
C VAL A 81 -4.35 6.82 5.29
N TYR A 82 -4.32 5.51 5.57
CA TYR A 82 -4.60 4.50 4.54
C TYR A 82 -6.09 4.21 4.44
N ALA A 83 -6.89 4.66 5.41
CA ALA A 83 -8.35 4.67 5.34
C ALA A 83 -8.89 5.87 4.53
N PHE A 84 -8.04 6.85 4.18
CA PHE A 84 -8.51 8.07 3.51
C PHE A 84 -9.20 7.79 2.18
N GLN A 85 -8.77 6.82 1.38
CA GLN A 85 -9.42 6.50 0.10
C GLN A 85 -10.87 6.02 0.33
N ALA A 86 -11.07 5.10 1.28
CA ALA A 86 -12.40 4.60 1.64
C ALA A 86 -13.30 5.72 2.17
N TYR A 87 -12.76 6.56 3.05
CA TYR A 87 -13.51 7.68 3.63
C TYR A 87 -13.83 8.76 2.59
N TYR A 88 -12.92 9.05 1.67
CA TYR A 88 -13.12 9.99 0.57
C TYR A 88 -14.25 9.52 -0.36
N ILE A 89 -14.26 8.23 -0.73
CA ILE A 89 -15.34 7.64 -1.53
C ILE A 89 -16.67 7.77 -0.78
N LEU A 90 -16.73 7.42 0.50
CA LEU A 90 -17.95 7.54 1.31
C LEU A 90 -18.47 8.98 1.37
N VAL A 91 -17.63 9.93 1.76
CA VAL A 91 -18.01 11.35 1.89
C VAL A 91 -18.45 11.92 0.55
N ASN A 92 -17.77 11.56 -0.54
CA ASN A 92 -18.15 12.01 -1.87
C ASN A 92 -19.51 11.43 -2.29
N SER A 93 -19.77 10.14 -2.05
CA SER A 93 -21.07 9.51 -2.30
C SER A 93 -22.19 10.19 -1.50
N LEU A 94 -21.94 10.52 -0.22
CA LEU A 94 -22.90 11.23 0.63
C LEU A 94 -23.20 12.65 0.12
N ARG A 95 -22.18 13.35 -0.40
CA ARG A 95 -22.31 14.72 -0.92
C ARG A 95 -23.10 14.76 -2.23
N THR A 96 -22.83 13.86 -3.18
CA THR A 96 -23.50 13.86 -4.48
C THR A 96 -24.87 13.20 -4.44
N GLN A 97 -25.21 12.43 -3.39
CA GLN A 97 -26.44 11.62 -3.29
C GLN A 97 -26.63 10.60 -4.42
N LYS A 98 -25.66 10.50 -5.34
CA LYS A 98 -25.62 9.60 -6.48
C LYS A 98 -24.29 8.85 -6.45
N PRO A 99 -24.25 7.68 -5.82
CA PRO A 99 -23.00 7.00 -5.47
C PRO A 99 -22.23 6.44 -6.69
N ASN A 100 -22.91 6.20 -7.83
CA ASN A 100 -22.30 5.65 -9.05
C ASN A 100 -22.17 6.68 -10.20
N GLU A 101 -22.42 7.96 -9.96
CA GLU A 101 -22.34 8.99 -11.00
C GLU A 101 -20.87 9.21 -11.40
N ASN A 102 -20.57 9.17 -12.70
CA ASN A 102 -19.23 9.35 -13.31
C ASN A 102 -18.21 8.22 -13.08
N VAL A 103 -18.66 7.03 -12.69
CA VAL A 103 -17.77 5.87 -12.54
C VAL A 103 -17.59 5.16 -13.89
N SER A 104 -16.39 5.23 -14.47
CA SER A 104 -16.03 4.50 -15.69
C SER A 104 -15.73 3.04 -15.36
N MET A 105 -16.65 2.16 -15.76
CA MET A 105 -16.52 0.71 -15.55
C MET A 105 -15.24 0.15 -16.19
N THR A 106 -14.83 0.68 -17.35
CA THR A 106 -13.59 0.29 -18.02
C THR A 106 -12.37 0.55 -17.14
N LEU A 107 -12.30 1.73 -16.49
CA LEU A 107 -11.18 2.06 -15.62
C LEU A 107 -11.16 1.18 -14.37
N ILE A 108 -12.31 0.84 -13.79
CA ILE A 108 -12.37 -0.10 -12.65
C ILE A 108 -11.83 -1.48 -13.02
N ILE A 109 -12.27 -2.03 -14.16
CA ILE A 109 -11.81 -3.35 -14.62
C ILE A 109 -10.29 -3.35 -14.81
N ILE A 110 -9.75 -2.30 -15.44
CA ILE A 110 -8.30 -2.13 -15.61
C ILE A 110 -7.62 -2.08 -14.24
N LEU A 111 -8.14 -1.31 -13.28
CA LEU A 111 -7.56 -1.21 -11.94
C LEU A 111 -7.57 -2.55 -11.20
N PHE A 112 -8.64 -3.34 -11.30
CA PHE A 112 -8.70 -4.68 -10.71
C PHE A 112 -7.65 -5.61 -11.33
N ILE A 113 -7.51 -5.60 -12.66
CA ILE A 113 -6.49 -6.40 -13.35
C ILE A 113 -5.09 -6.00 -12.87
N VAL A 114 -4.80 -4.70 -12.82
CA VAL A 114 -3.50 -4.21 -12.36
C VAL A 114 -3.27 -4.56 -10.88
N LEU A 115 -4.28 -4.44 -10.01
CA LEU A 115 -4.17 -4.81 -8.60
C LEU A 115 -3.81 -6.28 -8.43
N ILE A 116 -4.51 -7.19 -9.12
CA ILE A 116 -4.27 -8.64 -9.02
C ILE A 116 -2.90 -8.99 -9.59
N LEU A 117 -2.51 -8.43 -10.75
CA LEU A 117 -1.20 -8.64 -11.33
C LEU A 117 -0.08 -8.11 -10.42
N ALA A 118 -0.24 -6.92 -9.86
CA ALA A 118 0.73 -6.35 -8.94
C ALA A 118 0.87 -7.20 -7.68
N TYR A 119 -0.24 -7.67 -7.10
CA TYR A 119 -0.24 -8.58 -5.96
C TYR A 119 0.44 -9.91 -6.29
N TYR A 120 0.16 -10.50 -7.46
CA TYR A 120 0.78 -11.74 -7.91
C TYR A 120 2.30 -11.61 -8.08
N ILE A 121 2.75 -10.54 -8.75
CA ILE A 121 4.17 -10.25 -8.91
C ILE A 121 4.81 -10.06 -7.54
N TRP A 122 4.18 -9.28 -6.65
CA TRP A 122 4.69 -9.03 -5.31
C TRP A 122 4.84 -10.31 -4.48
N ASP A 123 3.80 -11.15 -4.39
CA ASP A 123 3.84 -12.41 -3.63
C ASP A 123 4.85 -13.41 -4.24
N SER A 124 4.95 -13.46 -5.57
CA SER A 124 5.92 -14.31 -6.28
C SER A 124 7.36 -13.81 -6.09
N SER A 125 7.61 -12.51 -6.18
CA SER A 125 8.93 -11.90 -5.97
C SER A 125 9.36 -11.95 -4.50
N LEU A 126 8.43 -11.80 -3.55
CA LEU A 126 8.71 -11.96 -2.13
C LEU A 126 9.09 -13.41 -1.81
N SER A 127 8.40 -14.39 -2.43
CA SER A 127 8.73 -15.81 -2.35
C SER A 127 10.11 -16.16 -2.94
N GLN A 128 10.66 -15.31 -3.83
CA GLN A 128 11.95 -15.53 -4.50
C GLN A 128 13.13 -14.75 -3.91
N LYS A 129 12.93 -14.00 -2.81
CA LYS A 129 13.84 -13.01 -2.17
C LYS A 129 13.74 -11.60 -2.75
N ILE A 130 13.06 -10.75 -1.98
CA ILE A 130 13.23 -9.30 -1.76
C ILE A 130 13.24 -8.39 -3.01
N ARG A 131 12.18 -7.56 -3.05
CA ARG A 131 11.97 -6.26 -3.72
C ARG A 131 11.49 -6.23 -5.17
N PHE A 132 10.16 -6.39 -5.35
CA PHE A 132 9.29 -5.62 -6.27
C PHE A 132 7.80 -6.01 -6.02
N PRO A 133 6.74 -5.18 -6.16
CA PRO A 133 6.56 -3.72 -6.26
C PRO A 133 5.51 -3.14 -5.27
N ASP A 134 5.93 -2.36 -4.25
CA ASP A 134 4.98 -1.60 -3.40
C ASP A 134 4.38 -0.37 -4.13
N ILE A 135 5.09 0.20 -5.13
CA ILE A 135 4.70 1.44 -5.84
C ILE A 135 3.49 1.25 -6.75
N CYS A 136 3.43 0.14 -7.51
CA CYS A 136 2.34 -0.12 -8.44
C CYS A 136 1.01 -0.25 -7.69
N MET A 137 1.03 -0.98 -6.57
CA MET A 137 -0.15 -1.16 -5.74
C MET A 137 -0.59 0.14 -5.07
N ALA A 138 0.34 0.93 -4.53
CA ALA A 138 0.02 2.25 -3.97
C ALA A 138 -0.56 3.22 -5.01
N THR A 139 -0.07 3.16 -6.25
CA THR A 139 -0.57 3.98 -7.37
C THR A 139 -1.96 3.53 -7.81
N CYS A 140 -2.24 2.21 -7.83
CA CYS A 140 -3.58 1.68 -8.08
C CYS A 140 -4.60 2.14 -7.03
N TRP A 141 -4.19 2.22 -5.76
CA TRP A 141 -5.07 2.67 -4.67
C TRP A 141 -5.44 4.15 -4.84
N ALA A 142 -4.49 5.00 -5.23
CA ALA A 142 -4.77 6.41 -5.52
C ALA A 142 -5.65 6.60 -6.75
N LEU A 143 -5.37 5.88 -7.85
CA LEU A 143 -6.12 5.99 -9.11
C LEU A 143 -7.56 5.46 -9.01
N SER A 144 -7.84 4.59 -8.04
CA SER A 144 -9.20 4.10 -7.78
C SER A 144 -10.17 5.16 -7.27
N CYS A 145 -9.67 6.31 -6.81
CA CYS A 145 -10.51 7.41 -6.34
C CYS A 145 -11.25 8.17 -7.45
N HIS A 146 -11.07 7.79 -8.73
CA HIS A 146 -11.89 8.12 -9.93
C HIS A 146 -12.22 9.60 -10.24
N GLN A 147 -11.83 10.55 -9.39
CA GLN A 147 -12.07 11.98 -9.55
C GLN A 147 -10.73 12.75 -9.54
N TRP A 148 -10.42 13.36 -10.68
CA TRP A 148 -9.20 14.15 -10.94
C TRP A 148 -9.13 15.49 -10.18
N THR A 149 -10.15 15.83 -9.39
CA THR A 149 -10.31 17.15 -8.77
C THR A 149 -9.74 17.25 -7.35
N GLY A 150 -9.47 16.12 -6.68
CA GLY A 150 -8.92 16.08 -5.33
C GLY A 150 -7.45 15.69 -5.33
N VAL A 151 -6.56 16.52 -4.78
CA VAL A 151 -5.12 16.22 -4.66
C VAL A 151 -4.84 15.20 -3.54
N LEU A 152 -5.74 15.11 -2.56
CA LEU A 152 -5.58 14.32 -1.34
C LEU A 152 -5.28 12.81 -1.57
N PRO A 153 -5.96 12.09 -2.48
CA PRO A 153 -5.68 10.67 -2.73
C PRO A 153 -4.30 10.40 -3.34
N TYR A 154 -3.71 11.39 -4.02
CA TYR A 154 -2.40 11.28 -4.67
C TYR A 154 -1.23 11.54 -3.71
N PHE A 155 -1.49 12.08 -2.52
CA PHE A 155 -0.45 12.22 -1.50
C PHE A 155 0.14 10.87 -1.09
N TYR A 156 -0.70 9.84 -1.00
CA TYR A 156 -0.31 8.48 -0.62
C TYR A 156 0.78 7.87 -1.52
N PRO A 157 0.64 7.78 -2.86
CA PRO A 157 1.67 7.22 -3.73
C PRO A 157 2.94 8.07 -3.77
N ILE A 158 2.83 9.41 -3.65
CA ILE A 158 4.00 10.30 -3.59
C ILE A 158 4.82 10.03 -2.32
N PHE A 159 4.16 9.97 -1.16
CA PHE A 159 4.81 9.63 0.10
C PHE A 159 5.47 8.25 0.05
N PHE A 160 4.75 7.25 -0.48
CA PHE A 160 5.27 5.88 -0.63
C PHE A 160 6.48 5.81 -1.56
N PHE A 161 6.48 6.57 -2.66
CA PHE A 161 7.62 6.64 -3.57
C PHE A 161 8.89 7.09 -2.84
N PHE A 162 8.82 8.20 -2.08
CA PHE A 162 9.98 8.69 -1.32
C PHE A 162 10.44 7.70 -0.24
N MET A 163 9.49 7.08 0.47
CA MET A 163 9.79 6.05 1.47
C MET A 163 10.55 4.86 0.85
N ILE A 164 10.13 4.41 -0.33
CA ILE A 164 10.73 3.26 -1.01
C ILE A 164 12.12 3.60 -1.55
N VAL A 165 12.30 4.81 -2.12
CA VAL A 165 13.63 5.29 -2.56
C VAL A 165 14.57 5.35 -1.36
N HIS A 166 14.15 5.93 -0.24
CA HIS A 166 14.96 5.98 0.98
C HIS A 166 15.28 4.58 1.53
N ARG A 167 14.32 3.65 1.49
CA ARG A 167 14.52 2.25 1.88
C ARG A 167 15.56 1.56 1.00
N TYR A 168 15.50 1.79 -0.31
CA TYR A 168 16.44 1.23 -1.27
C TYR A 168 17.86 1.76 -1.04
N THR A 169 18.05 3.08 -0.95
CA THR A 169 19.38 3.68 -0.77
C THR A 169 20.06 3.18 0.51
N ARG A 170 19.29 3.05 1.59
CA ARG A 170 19.77 2.51 2.86
C ARG A 170 20.21 1.05 2.72
N ASP A 171 19.41 0.22 2.07
CA ASP A 171 19.73 -1.20 1.93
C ASP A 171 20.90 -1.46 0.95
N MET A 172 21.05 -0.64 -0.09
CA MET A 172 22.26 -0.65 -0.94
C MET A 172 23.52 -0.37 -0.13
N ALA A 173 23.50 0.67 0.72
CA ALA A 173 24.64 1.01 1.57
C ALA A 173 25.02 -0.14 2.52
N ARG A 174 24.02 -0.84 3.06
CA ARG A 174 24.25 -1.99 3.96
C ARG A 174 24.79 -3.21 3.24
N CYS A 175 24.22 -3.56 2.09
CA CYS A 175 24.70 -4.69 1.32
C CYS A 175 26.14 -4.45 0.83
N GLN A 176 26.46 -3.22 0.44
CA GLN A 176 27.82 -2.82 0.12
C GLN A 176 28.76 -2.92 1.32
N ALA A 177 28.33 -2.51 2.52
CA ALA A 177 29.12 -2.61 3.75
C ALA A 177 29.32 -4.08 4.21
N LYS A 178 28.31 -4.94 4.02
CA LYS A 178 28.33 -6.34 4.48
C LYS A 178 29.05 -7.28 3.51
N TYR A 179 28.80 -7.15 2.21
CA TYR A 179 29.26 -8.09 1.19
C TYR A 179 30.43 -7.55 0.35
N GLY A 180 30.75 -6.26 0.44
CA GLY A 180 31.97 -5.69 -0.14
C GLY A 180 32.13 -5.95 -1.64
N LYS A 181 33.04 -6.85 -2.00
CA LYS A 181 33.35 -7.19 -3.41
C LYS A 181 32.24 -8.02 -4.07
N ASP A 182 31.64 -8.96 -3.34
CA ASP A 182 30.56 -9.80 -3.88
C ASP A 182 29.31 -8.98 -4.22
N TRP A 183 29.10 -7.88 -3.49
CA TRP A 183 28.05 -6.92 -3.79
C TRP A 183 28.26 -6.20 -5.13
N LYS A 184 29.51 -5.82 -5.43
CA LYS A 184 29.83 -5.17 -6.72
C LYS A 184 29.54 -6.11 -7.89
N THR A 185 29.97 -7.37 -7.77
CA THR A 185 29.66 -8.42 -8.76
C THR A 185 28.15 -8.62 -8.93
N TYR A 186 27.38 -8.52 -7.85
CA TYR A 186 25.92 -8.60 -7.92
C TYR A 186 25.31 -7.40 -8.66
N CYS A 187 25.74 -6.18 -8.33
CA CYS A 187 25.28 -4.96 -9.01
C CYS A 187 25.66 -4.92 -10.50
N GLU A 188 26.78 -5.52 -10.88
CA GLU A 188 27.17 -5.67 -12.29
C GLU A 188 26.25 -6.66 -13.05
N ARG A 189 25.80 -7.72 -12.39
CA ARG A 189 24.87 -8.71 -12.98
C ARG A 189 23.42 -8.23 -13.00
N VAL A 190 23.02 -7.42 -12.03
CA VAL A 190 21.66 -6.88 -11.89
C VAL A 190 21.75 -5.35 -11.77
N PRO A 191 21.91 -4.63 -12.90
CA PRO A 191 22.13 -3.18 -12.88
C PRO A 191 20.85 -2.38 -12.58
N TYR A 192 19.67 -2.97 -12.79
CA TYR A 192 18.39 -2.30 -12.59
C TYR A 192 17.85 -2.51 -11.18
N ALA A 193 17.55 -1.42 -10.49
CA ALA A 193 17.10 -1.37 -9.11
C ALA A 193 15.58 -1.56 -8.96
N PHE A 194 14.81 -0.99 -9.89
CA PHE A 194 13.36 -0.98 -9.84
C PHE A 194 12.74 -1.45 -11.16
N ILE A 195 12.96 -0.74 -12.27
CA ILE A 195 12.33 -1.05 -13.55
C ILE A 195 13.42 -1.53 -14.53
N PRO A 196 13.40 -2.79 -14.98
CA PRO A 196 14.32 -3.28 -16.00
C PRO A 196 14.32 -2.37 -17.22
N GLY A 197 15.49 -1.80 -17.56
CA GLY A 197 15.67 -0.90 -18.70
C GLY A 197 15.43 0.60 -18.43
N LEU A 198 15.07 0.99 -17.22
CA LEU A 198 14.87 2.40 -16.83
C LEU A 198 15.67 2.78 -15.58
N ILE A 199 15.49 2.04 -14.48
CA ILE A 199 16.11 2.32 -13.16
C ILE A 199 16.44 1.01 -12.47
#